data_AF-A0A250KPL3-F1
#
_entry.id   AF-A0A250KPL3-F1
#
_cell.length_a   1.000
_cell.length_b   1.000
_cell.length_c   1.000
_cell.angle_alpha   90.00
_cell.angle_beta   90.00
_cell.angle_gamma   90.00
#
_symmetry.space_group_name_H-M   'P 1'
#
loop_
_entity.id
_entity.type
_entity.pdbx_description
1 polymer ?
#
loop_
_entity_poly.entity_id
_entity_poly.type
_entity_poly.pdbx_seq_one_letter_code
_entity_poly.pdbx_strand_id
1 'polypeptide(L)'
;MKTEYRAGGRPALLLGITVLACIGMFWVPAIPQDPAYHDFADRSRWFGVPNFWNVVTNVGFLLVGFAALRQLVRGMSDSTLPELRTSYFAFFVGIAMIAPGSAYYHLAPNNATLVWDRLPMTVAFMAFVSIIVGEYISCQFGKTLLWPLILLGIASILYWHTTEQSGQGDLRPYGLVQFLPMVLIPLILLLFSPSFTATGYIWALLGFYGLAKFAELLDEPIFRALYPISGHALKHVLAALGAYCFLLGLRRRKPIHVKER
;
A
#
# COMPACT_ATOMS: atom_id res chain seq x y z
N MET A 1 -18.19 -6.01 -22.53
CA MET A 1 -18.67 -4.70 -22.04
C MET A 1 -19.52 -4.99 -20.80
N LYS A 2 -18.99 -4.85 -19.57
CA LYS A 2 -19.77 -5.12 -18.35
C LYS A 2 -20.89 -4.10 -18.30
N THR A 3 -22.12 -4.59 -18.40
CA THR A 3 -23.39 -3.87 -18.38
C THR A 3 -23.41 -2.86 -17.24
N GLU A 4 -23.94 -1.66 -17.54
CA GLU A 4 -24.24 -0.62 -16.57
C GLU A 4 -24.92 -1.23 -15.34
N TYR A 5 -24.24 -1.15 -14.20
CA TYR A 5 -24.82 -1.56 -12.93
C TYR A 5 -26.09 -0.72 -12.72
N ARG A 6 -27.26 -1.37 -12.68
CA ARG A 6 -28.39 -0.87 -11.90
C ARG A 6 -27.82 -0.37 -10.58
N ALA A 7 -28.06 0.89 -10.22
CA ALA A 7 -27.55 1.53 -9.02
C ALA A 7 -27.92 0.71 -7.77
N GLY A 8 -27.08 -0.28 -7.45
CA GLY A 8 -27.28 -1.19 -6.33
C GLY A 8 -26.76 -0.55 -5.05
N GLY A 9 -27.31 -0.95 -3.90
CA GLY A 9 -26.87 -0.44 -2.60
C GLY A 9 -25.38 -0.69 -2.28
N ARG A 10 -24.69 -1.60 -3.01
CA ARG A 10 -23.29 -1.98 -2.73
C ARG A 10 -22.27 -0.88 -3.07
N PRO A 11 -22.22 -0.30 -4.31
CA PRO A 11 -21.38 0.89 -4.55
C PRO A 11 -21.74 2.08 -3.65
N ALA A 12 -23.03 2.30 -3.37
CA ALA A 12 -23.48 3.36 -2.47
C ALA A 12 -22.98 3.17 -1.04
N LEU A 13 -22.93 1.93 -0.54
CA LEU A 13 -22.33 1.61 0.76
C LEU A 13 -20.85 1.97 0.82
N LEU A 14 -20.05 1.61 -0.20
CA LEU A 14 -18.62 1.93 -0.24
C LEU A 14 -18.39 3.45 -0.27
N LEU A 15 -19.19 4.18 -1.06
CA LEU A 15 -19.14 5.63 -1.09
C LEU A 15 -19.55 6.22 0.26
N GLY A 16 -20.61 5.72 0.88
CA GLY A 16 -21.07 6.13 2.20
C GLY A 16 -19.98 5.97 3.26
N ILE A 17 -19.31 4.81 3.32
CA ILE A 17 -18.18 4.57 4.23
C ILE A 17 -17.04 5.56 3.96
N THR A 18 -16.70 5.79 2.69
CA THR A 18 -15.64 6.73 2.30
C THR A 18 -15.96 8.15 2.76
N VAL A 19 -17.17 8.64 2.48
CA VAL A 19 -17.64 9.96 2.89
C VAL A 19 -17.67 10.06 4.42
N LEU A 20 -18.21 9.07 5.12
CA LEU A 20 -18.25 9.05 6.58
C LEU A 20 -16.85 9.06 7.19
N ALA A 21 -15.86 8.37 6.62
CA ALA A 21 -14.48 8.43 7.09
C ALA A 21 -13.85 9.82 6.85
N CYS A 22 -14.07 10.41 5.67
CA CYS A 22 -13.58 11.74 5.33
C CYS A 22 -14.22 12.86 6.14
N ILE A 23 -15.50 12.75 6.52
CA ILE A 23 -16.11 13.72 7.45
C ILE A 23 -15.67 13.38 8.88
N GLY A 24 -15.66 12.08 9.22
CA GLY A 24 -15.22 11.48 10.48
C GLY A 24 -13.90 12.05 11.01
N MET A 25 -12.91 12.21 10.13
CA MET A 25 -11.60 12.72 10.50
C MET A 25 -11.63 14.12 11.14
N PHE A 26 -12.62 14.96 10.83
CA PHE A 26 -12.71 16.31 11.39
C PHE A 26 -13.15 16.32 12.86
N TRP A 27 -13.70 15.22 13.37
CA TRP A 27 -14.00 15.03 14.79
C TRP A 27 -12.81 14.46 15.59
N VAL A 28 -11.75 14.04 14.92
CA VAL A 28 -10.49 13.65 15.57
C VAL A 28 -9.55 14.85 15.56
N PRO A 29 -8.92 15.23 16.69
CA PRO A 29 -7.90 16.28 16.70
C PRO A 29 -6.80 16.03 15.66
N ALA A 30 -6.16 17.09 15.16
CA ALA A 30 -4.99 16.95 14.29
C ALA A 30 -3.95 16.05 14.96
N ILE A 31 -3.38 15.14 14.17
CA ILE A 31 -2.44 14.13 14.67
C ILE A 31 -1.04 14.56 14.21
N PRO A 32 -0.21 15.14 15.09
CA PRO A 32 1.16 15.49 14.74
C PRO A 32 2.01 14.23 14.59
N GLN A 33 3.16 14.37 13.94
CA GLN A 33 4.12 13.28 13.91
C GLN A 33 4.75 13.08 15.28
N ASP A 34 4.51 11.90 15.87
CA ASP A 34 5.19 11.51 17.11
C ASP A 34 6.72 11.44 16.87
N PRO A 35 7.54 12.20 17.63
CA PRO A 35 9.00 12.11 17.53
C PRO A 35 9.55 10.71 17.80
N ALA A 36 8.90 9.94 18.68
CA ALA A 36 9.30 8.57 19.00
C ALA A 36 9.15 7.61 17.81
N TYR A 37 8.44 8.01 16.75
CA TYR A 37 8.34 7.24 15.50
C TYR A 37 9.70 7.04 14.80
N HIS A 38 10.70 7.86 15.13
CA HIS A 38 12.07 7.73 14.62
C HIS A 38 12.96 6.85 15.50
N ASP A 39 12.51 6.50 16.71
CA ASP A 39 13.28 5.79 17.72
C ASP A 39 13.14 4.28 17.55
N PHE A 40 13.88 3.70 16.61
CA PHE A 40 13.88 2.25 16.36
C PHE A 40 14.60 1.45 17.44
N ALA A 41 14.12 0.22 17.64
CA ALA A 41 14.78 -0.77 18.49
C ALA A 41 16.13 -1.22 17.89
N ASP A 42 16.20 -1.43 16.58
CA ASP A 42 17.47 -1.70 15.90
C ASP A 42 18.33 -0.43 15.84
N ARG A 43 19.33 -0.38 16.71
CA ARG A 43 20.41 0.63 16.71
C ARG A 43 21.75 0.05 16.27
N SER A 44 21.74 -1.15 15.68
CA SER A 44 22.95 -1.85 15.30
C SER A 44 23.62 -1.18 14.10
N ARG A 45 24.95 -1.28 14.06
CA ARG A 45 25.77 -0.75 12.96
C ARG A 45 26.62 -1.86 12.37
N TRP A 46 26.28 -2.27 11.15
CA TRP A 46 27.00 -3.31 10.42
C TRP A 46 27.56 -2.71 9.13
N PHE A 47 28.81 -3.03 8.78
CA PHE A 47 29.49 -2.50 7.59
C PHE A 47 29.44 -0.96 7.47
N GLY A 48 29.40 -0.25 8.61
CA GLY A 48 29.32 1.21 8.65
C GLY A 48 27.90 1.80 8.50
N VAL A 49 26.90 0.98 8.21
CA VAL A 49 25.49 1.38 8.01
C VAL A 49 24.73 1.34 9.35
N PRO A 50 24.15 2.46 9.83
CA PRO A 50 23.30 2.49 11.02
C PRO A 50 21.93 1.85 10.74
N ASN A 51 21.25 1.39 11.79
CA ASN A 51 19.93 0.74 11.72
C ASN A 51 19.91 -0.34 10.62
N PHE A 52 20.97 -1.16 10.59
CA PHE A 52 21.34 -1.96 9.42
C PHE A 52 20.19 -2.86 8.95
N TRP A 53 19.47 -3.50 9.87
CA TRP A 53 18.38 -4.40 9.50
C TRP A 53 17.17 -3.65 9.00
N ASN A 54 16.90 -2.45 9.50
CA ASN A 54 15.87 -1.56 8.93
C ASN A 54 16.24 -1.09 7.52
N VAL A 55 17.52 -0.90 7.20
CA VAL A 55 17.97 -0.54 5.83
C VAL A 55 17.92 -1.75 4.89
N VAL A 56 18.53 -2.89 5.26
CA VAL A 56 18.73 -4.02 4.33
C VAL A 56 17.45 -4.78 4.01
N THR A 57 16.52 -4.90 4.97
CA THR A 57 15.26 -5.62 4.75
C THR A 57 14.39 -5.01 3.66
N ASN A 58 14.61 -3.73 3.32
CA ASN A 58 13.96 -3.05 2.20
C ASN A 58 14.30 -3.61 0.81
N VAL A 59 15.41 -4.37 0.67
CA VAL A 59 15.77 -5.05 -0.58
C VAL A 59 14.64 -5.96 -1.08
N GLY A 60 13.85 -6.54 -0.17
CA GLY A 60 12.68 -7.36 -0.53
C GLY A 60 11.70 -6.63 -1.44
N PHE A 61 11.40 -5.36 -1.15
CA PHE A 61 10.51 -4.55 -1.99
C PHE A 61 11.09 -4.32 -3.38
N LEU A 62 12.40 -4.01 -3.47
CA LEU A 62 13.09 -3.79 -4.75
C LEU A 62 13.04 -5.04 -5.63
N LEU A 63 13.34 -6.21 -5.06
CA LEU A 63 13.32 -7.49 -5.77
C LEU A 63 11.92 -7.81 -6.32
N VAL A 64 10.88 -7.63 -5.49
CA VAL A 64 9.49 -7.88 -5.89
C VAL A 64 9.04 -6.89 -6.97
N GLY A 65 9.27 -5.60 -6.75
CA GLY A 65 8.91 -4.54 -7.70
C GLY A 65 9.59 -4.74 -9.06
N PHE A 66 10.90 -5.00 -9.08
CA PHE A 66 11.64 -5.24 -10.32
C PHE A 66 11.19 -6.51 -11.04
N ALA A 67 10.99 -7.61 -10.31
CA ALA A 67 10.50 -8.86 -10.90
C ALA A 67 9.11 -8.69 -11.52
N ALA A 68 8.22 -7.90 -10.90
CA ALA A 68 6.89 -7.61 -11.42
C ALA A 68 6.93 -6.70 -12.65
N LEU A 69 7.71 -5.61 -12.60
CA LEU A 69 7.88 -4.67 -13.72
C LEU A 69 8.46 -5.37 -14.95
N ARG A 70 9.48 -6.23 -14.77
CA ARG A 70 10.05 -7.04 -15.86
C ARG A 70 9.00 -7.92 -16.53
N GLN A 71 8.05 -8.48 -15.77
CA GLN A 71 6.96 -9.28 -16.35
C GLN A 71 5.92 -8.41 -17.05
N LEU A 72 5.54 -7.26 -16.47
CA LEU A 72 4.62 -6.30 -17.11
C LEU A 72 5.15 -5.78 -18.45
N VAL A 73 6.47 -5.58 -18.57
CA VAL A 73 7.12 -5.16 -19.81
C VAL A 73 7.18 -6.30 -20.83
N ARG A 74 7.48 -7.53 -20.39
CA ARG A 74 7.55 -8.72 -21.26
C ARG A 74 6.19 -9.22 -21.75
N GLY A 75 5.10 -8.79 -21.10
CA GLY A 75 3.74 -9.14 -21.46
C GLY A 75 3.09 -10.08 -20.45
N MET A 76 1.89 -9.72 -20.00
CA MET A 76 1.01 -10.50 -19.13
C MET A 76 -0.43 -10.44 -19.67
N SER A 77 -0.60 -10.74 -20.97
CA SER A 77 -1.83 -10.45 -21.72
C SER A 77 -3.08 -11.04 -21.08
N ASP A 78 -2.97 -12.21 -20.44
CA ASP A 78 -4.12 -12.94 -19.94
C ASP A 78 -4.30 -12.82 -18.43
N SER A 79 -3.33 -12.23 -17.73
CA SER A 79 -3.38 -12.08 -16.28
C SER A 79 -3.52 -10.65 -15.81
N THR A 80 -3.75 -9.69 -16.72
CA THR A 80 -4.04 -8.30 -16.38
C THR A 80 -5.14 -7.76 -17.29
N LEU A 81 -5.83 -6.71 -16.84
CA LEU A 81 -6.70 -5.93 -17.72
C LEU A 81 -5.85 -4.91 -18.47
N PRO A 82 -5.83 -4.89 -19.82
CA PRO A 82 -5.02 -3.97 -20.61
C PRO A 82 -5.24 -2.50 -20.23
N GLU A 83 -6.47 -2.11 -19.94
CA GLU A 83 -6.86 -0.75 -19.58
C GLU A 83 -6.30 -0.29 -18.23
N LEU A 84 -5.99 -1.24 -17.34
CA LEU A 84 -5.39 -0.99 -16.02
C LEU A 84 -3.88 -1.17 -16.02
N ARG A 85 -3.23 -1.37 -17.18
CA ARG A 85 -1.77 -1.57 -17.27
C ARG A 85 -0.99 -0.49 -16.52
N THR A 86 -1.41 0.77 -16.65
CA THR A 86 -0.79 1.89 -15.92
C THR A 86 -0.96 1.78 -14.41
N SER A 87 -2.10 1.29 -13.92
CA SER A 87 -2.33 1.08 -12.48
C SER A 87 -1.41 -0.01 -11.92
N TYR A 88 -1.26 -1.15 -12.60
CA TYR A 88 -0.29 -2.18 -12.19
C TYR A 88 1.14 -1.66 -12.22
N PHE A 89 1.49 -0.91 -13.27
CA PHE A 89 2.82 -0.32 -13.39
C PHE A 89 3.10 0.65 -12.25
N ALA A 90 2.18 1.58 -11.97
CA ALA A 90 2.29 2.53 -10.86
C ALA A 90 2.40 1.83 -9.51
N PHE A 91 1.62 0.76 -9.28
CA PHE A 91 1.72 -0.06 -8.07
C PHE A 91 3.13 -0.62 -7.89
N PHE A 92 3.66 -1.34 -8.89
CA PHE A 92 4.97 -2.00 -8.74
C PHE A 92 6.16 -1.03 -8.82
N VAL A 93 6.02 0.12 -9.50
CA VAL A 93 6.98 1.23 -9.36
C VAL A 93 6.96 1.75 -7.94
N GLY A 94 5.78 1.99 -7.35
CA GLY A 94 5.63 2.35 -5.94
C GLY A 94 6.33 1.35 -5.03
N ILE A 95 6.05 0.05 -5.18
CA ILE A 95 6.73 -1.02 -4.45
C ILE A 95 8.25 -0.97 -4.61
N ALA A 96 8.77 -0.85 -5.84
CA ALA A 96 10.22 -0.78 -6.05
C ALA A 96 10.85 0.47 -5.39
N MET A 97 10.14 1.60 -5.43
CA MET A 97 10.60 2.88 -4.89
C MET A 97 10.48 2.99 -3.36
N ILE A 98 9.69 2.14 -2.70
CA ILE A 98 9.72 2.01 -1.23
C ILE A 98 11.14 1.68 -0.78
N ALA A 99 11.86 0.81 -1.49
CA ALA A 99 13.19 0.39 -1.05
C ALA A 99 14.19 1.54 -0.88
N PRO A 100 14.49 2.37 -1.91
CA PRO A 100 15.40 3.50 -1.74
C PRO A 100 14.83 4.59 -0.81
N GLY A 101 13.52 4.85 -0.84
CA GLY A 101 12.89 5.85 0.03
C GLY A 101 12.99 5.48 1.51
N SER A 102 12.66 4.23 1.84
CA SER A 102 12.72 3.68 3.19
C SER A 102 14.16 3.51 3.67
N ALA A 103 15.07 3.04 2.80
CA ALA A 103 16.48 2.96 3.14
C ALA A 103 17.05 4.35 3.47
N TYR A 104 16.72 5.39 2.70
CA TYR A 104 17.16 6.75 2.99
C TYR A 104 16.63 7.27 4.34
N TYR A 105 15.36 7.00 4.64
CA TYR A 105 14.78 7.29 5.95
C TYR A 105 15.53 6.57 7.07
N HIS A 106 15.80 5.28 6.95
CA HIS A 106 16.48 4.51 8.00
C HIS A 106 17.95 4.84 8.19
N LEU A 107 18.62 5.34 7.15
CA LEU A 107 19.99 5.86 7.25
C LEU A 107 20.08 7.15 8.08
N ALA A 108 19.06 8.00 8.02
CA ALA A 108 19.00 9.26 8.75
C ALA A 108 17.55 9.58 9.18
N PRO A 109 17.01 8.92 10.23
CA PRO A 109 15.60 9.03 10.60
C PRO A 109 15.22 10.44 11.03
N ASN A 110 14.29 11.07 10.31
CA ASN A 110 13.63 12.33 10.67
C ASN A 110 12.41 12.57 9.76
N ASN A 111 11.64 13.63 10.03
CA ASN A 111 10.45 13.99 9.24
C ASN A 111 10.74 14.26 7.76
N ALA A 112 11.88 14.86 7.42
CA ALA A 112 12.22 15.17 6.03
C ALA A 112 12.57 13.91 5.23
N THR A 113 13.30 12.98 5.82
CA THR A 113 13.63 11.70 5.18
C THR A 113 12.42 10.76 5.16
N LEU A 114 11.51 10.85 6.14
CA LEU A 114 10.25 10.09 6.21
C LEU A 114 9.28 10.42 5.05
N VAL A 115 9.34 11.63 4.48
CA VAL A 115 8.59 11.96 3.26
C VAL A 115 8.93 10.97 2.14
N TRP A 116 10.21 10.63 1.98
CA TRP A 116 10.67 9.74 0.92
C TRP A 116 10.30 8.27 1.14
N ASP A 117 10.12 7.85 2.40
CA ASP A 117 9.56 6.54 2.73
C ASP A 117 8.05 6.49 2.41
N ARG A 118 7.30 7.53 2.81
CA ARG A 118 5.84 7.56 2.65
C ARG A 118 5.35 7.80 1.24
N LEU A 119 6.03 8.65 0.47
CA LEU A 119 5.62 9.00 -0.89
C LEU A 119 5.41 7.75 -1.78
N PRO A 120 6.39 6.84 -1.96
CA PRO A 120 6.19 5.63 -2.76
C PRO A 120 5.14 4.68 -2.18
N MET A 121 4.99 4.62 -0.84
CA MET A 121 3.91 3.86 -0.22
C MET A 121 2.53 4.39 -0.63
N THR A 122 2.31 5.71 -0.62
CA THR A 122 1.01 6.28 -1.04
C THR A 122 0.68 6.00 -2.50
N VAL A 123 1.68 6.08 -3.38
CA VAL A 123 1.53 5.71 -4.81
C VAL A 123 1.11 4.25 -4.93
N ALA A 124 1.76 3.35 -4.19
CA ALA A 124 1.41 1.93 -4.20
C ALA A 124 -0.02 1.69 -3.69
N PHE A 125 -0.40 2.24 -2.52
CA PHE A 125 -1.75 2.05 -1.97
C PHE A 125 -2.85 2.54 -2.92
N MET A 126 -2.67 3.74 -3.47
CA MET A 126 -3.66 4.38 -4.33
C MET A 126 -3.77 3.70 -5.70
N ALA A 127 -2.64 3.27 -6.28
CA ALA A 127 -2.64 2.44 -7.47
C ALA A 127 -3.31 1.08 -7.21
N PHE A 128 -3.10 0.48 -6.05
CA PHE A 128 -3.75 -0.78 -5.67
C PHE A 128 -5.26 -0.64 -5.54
N VAL A 129 -5.76 0.44 -4.92
CA VAL A 129 -7.20 0.74 -4.88
C VAL A 129 -7.77 0.86 -6.30
N SER A 130 -7.09 1.57 -7.20
CA SER A 130 -7.48 1.67 -8.62
C SER A 130 -7.57 0.29 -9.29
N ILE A 131 -6.61 -0.61 -9.04
CA ILE A 131 -6.63 -1.99 -9.54
C ILE A 131 -7.84 -2.75 -9.00
N ILE A 132 -8.08 -2.72 -7.69
CA ILE A 132 -9.17 -3.46 -7.05
C ILE A 132 -10.54 -2.96 -7.56
N VAL A 133 -10.74 -1.65 -7.64
CA VAL A 133 -11.98 -1.08 -8.21
C VAL A 133 -12.14 -1.51 -9.67
N GLY A 134 -11.05 -1.50 -10.45
CA GLY A 134 -11.04 -1.90 -11.85
C GLY A 134 -11.37 -3.38 -12.07
N GLU A 135 -10.81 -4.26 -11.24
CA GLU A 135 -10.98 -5.71 -11.35
C GLU A 135 -12.31 -6.22 -10.80
N TYR A 136 -12.91 -5.56 -9.82
CA TYR A 136 -14.12 -6.05 -9.13
C TYR A 136 -15.38 -5.27 -9.46
N ILE A 137 -15.27 -3.95 -9.67
CA ILE A 137 -16.43 -3.07 -9.86
C ILE A 137 -16.57 -2.67 -11.32
N SER A 138 -15.63 -1.88 -11.84
CA SER A 138 -15.67 -1.36 -13.21
C SER A 138 -14.27 -1.00 -13.70
N CYS A 139 -13.84 -1.66 -14.77
CA CYS A 139 -12.52 -1.46 -15.37
C CYS A 139 -12.29 0.01 -15.75
N GLN A 140 -13.27 0.63 -16.42
CA GLN A 140 -13.17 2.02 -16.85
C GLN A 140 -13.09 2.98 -15.65
N PHE A 141 -13.88 2.75 -14.60
CA PHE A 141 -13.85 3.59 -13.41
C PHE A 141 -12.53 3.46 -12.65
N GLY A 142 -12.02 2.24 -12.48
CA GLY A 142 -10.71 1.99 -11.88
C GLY A 142 -9.58 2.71 -12.62
N LYS A 143 -9.59 2.68 -13.96
CA LYS A 143 -8.64 3.41 -14.81
C LYS A 143 -8.70 4.92 -14.56
N THR A 144 -9.91 5.50 -14.55
CA THR A 144 -10.08 6.95 -14.35
C THR A 144 -9.69 7.40 -12.94
N LEU A 145 -9.84 6.53 -11.94
CA LEU A 145 -9.51 6.83 -10.54
C LEU A 145 -8.01 6.87 -10.25
N LEU A 146 -7.15 6.29 -11.09
CA LEU A 146 -5.72 6.15 -10.80
C LEU A 146 -5.06 7.48 -10.43
N TRP A 147 -5.16 8.48 -11.32
CA TRP A 147 -4.47 9.76 -11.13
C TRP A 147 -5.05 10.60 -9.99
N PRO A 148 -6.39 10.75 -9.86
CA PRO A 148 -6.97 11.41 -8.68
C PRO A 148 -6.51 10.78 -7.36
N LEU A 149 -6.46 9.45 -7.27
CA LEU A 149 -6.04 8.76 -6.05
C LEU A 149 -4.54 8.95 -5.79
N ILE A 150 -3.68 8.84 -6.80
CA ILE A 150 -2.23 9.09 -6.62
C ILE A 150 -1.98 10.53 -6.18
N LEU A 151 -2.64 11.51 -6.80
CA LEU A 151 -2.50 12.92 -6.42
C LEU A 151 -2.99 13.15 -5.00
N LEU A 152 -4.09 12.52 -4.58
CA LEU A 152 -4.57 12.56 -3.20
C LEU A 152 -3.54 11.98 -2.22
N GLY A 153 -2.93 10.85 -2.58
CA GLY A 153 -1.85 10.23 -1.80
C GLY A 153 -0.65 11.16 -1.62
N ILE A 154 -0.14 11.74 -2.70
CA ILE A 154 0.98 12.69 -2.67
C ILE A 154 0.60 13.94 -1.86
N ALA A 155 -0.58 14.52 -2.13
CA ALA A 155 -1.06 15.69 -1.43
C ALA A 155 -1.19 15.45 0.08
N SER A 156 -1.57 14.25 0.52
CA SER A 156 -1.65 13.91 1.94
C SER A 156 -0.29 13.99 2.64
N ILE A 157 0.80 13.60 1.96
CA ILE A 157 2.16 13.67 2.50
C ILE A 157 2.68 15.10 2.50
N LEU A 158 2.44 15.84 1.42
CA LEU A 158 2.83 17.25 1.34
C LEU A 158 2.10 18.10 2.38
N TYR A 159 0.81 17.85 2.58
CA TYR A 159 0.01 18.49 3.61
C TYR A 159 0.53 18.19 5.01
N TRP A 160 0.78 16.91 5.32
CA TRP A 160 1.39 16.55 6.60
C TRP A 160 2.74 17.26 6.78
N HIS A 161 3.63 17.20 5.80
CA HIS A 161 4.98 17.77 5.91
C HIS A 161 4.97 19.28 6.14
N THR A 162 4.13 20.04 5.42
CA THR A 162 4.04 21.50 5.56
C THR A 162 3.40 21.92 6.87
N THR A 163 2.36 21.20 7.33
CA THR A 163 1.72 21.45 8.62
C THR A 163 2.65 21.10 9.78
N GLU A 164 3.43 20.04 9.67
CA GLU A 164 4.45 19.63 10.65
C GLU A 164 5.55 20.68 10.77
N GLN A 165 6.07 21.19 9.65
CA GLN A 165 7.06 22.27 9.63
C GLN A 165 6.53 23.58 10.26
N SER A 166 5.22 23.77 10.24
CA SER A 166 4.54 24.93 10.86
C SER A 166 4.20 24.70 12.33
N GLY A 167 4.61 23.56 12.93
CA GLY A 167 4.36 23.22 14.33
C GLY A 167 2.94 22.73 14.64
N GLN A 168 2.10 22.51 13.62
CA GLN A 168 0.72 22.04 13.80
C GLN A 168 0.64 20.52 13.66
N GLY A 169 1.24 19.98 12.59
CA GLY A 169 1.29 18.54 12.27
C GLY A 169 -0.08 17.89 12.07
N ASP A 170 -0.37 17.39 10.86
CA ASP A 170 -1.63 16.67 10.64
C ASP A 170 -1.50 15.47 9.71
N LEU A 171 -1.48 14.29 10.32
CA LEU A 171 -1.42 12.99 9.66
C LEU A 171 -2.79 12.44 9.24
N ARG A 172 -3.92 13.06 9.62
CA ARG A 172 -5.25 12.46 9.39
C ARG A 172 -5.51 12.15 7.90
N PRO A 173 -5.18 13.02 6.92
CA PRO A 173 -5.36 12.68 5.51
C PRO A 173 -4.52 11.49 5.07
N TYR A 174 -3.25 11.42 5.54
CA TYR A 174 -2.39 10.28 5.27
C TYR A 174 -2.91 8.99 5.94
N GLY A 175 -3.46 9.12 7.15
CA GLY A 175 -4.12 8.03 7.86
C GLY A 175 -5.29 7.45 7.05
N LEU A 176 -6.10 8.28 6.40
CA LEU A 176 -7.14 7.81 5.47
C LEU A 176 -6.53 7.08 4.26
N VAL A 177 -5.50 7.65 3.63
CA VAL A 177 -4.78 7.03 2.50
C VAL A 177 -4.20 5.66 2.87
N GLN A 178 -3.73 5.50 4.11
CA GLN A 178 -3.13 4.27 4.61
C GLN A 178 -4.16 3.23 5.06
N PHE A 179 -5.16 3.62 5.85
CA PHE A 179 -6.02 2.68 6.57
C PHE A 179 -7.40 2.49 5.95
N LEU A 180 -7.96 3.47 5.25
CA LEU A 180 -9.26 3.31 4.59
C LEU A 180 -9.24 2.18 3.53
N PRO A 181 -8.18 2.01 2.70
CA PRO A 181 -8.09 0.87 1.79
C PRO A 181 -8.14 -0.49 2.50
N MET A 182 -7.63 -0.59 3.74
CA MET A 182 -7.67 -1.82 4.53
C MET A 182 -9.08 -2.21 4.97
N VAL A 183 -10.05 -1.29 4.88
CA VAL A 183 -11.48 -1.56 5.09
C VAL A 183 -12.19 -1.76 3.75
N LEU A 184 -11.99 -0.84 2.81
CA LEU A 184 -12.69 -0.85 1.53
C LEU A 184 -12.34 -2.06 0.66
N ILE A 185 -11.06 -2.45 0.59
CA ILE A 185 -10.65 -3.58 -0.25
C ILE A 185 -11.31 -4.88 0.22
N PRO A 186 -11.22 -5.31 1.51
CA PRO A 186 -11.97 -6.46 2.00
C PRO A 186 -13.46 -6.44 1.65
N LEU A 187 -14.13 -5.29 1.83
CA LEU A 187 -15.54 -5.14 1.49
C LEU A 187 -15.77 -5.33 -0.02
N ILE A 188 -14.91 -4.78 -0.87
CA ILE A 188 -15.00 -4.98 -2.32
C ILE A 188 -14.84 -6.47 -2.67
N LEU A 189 -13.85 -7.16 -2.08
CA LEU A 189 -13.60 -8.58 -2.32
C LEU A 189 -14.79 -9.47 -1.90
N LEU A 190 -15.52 -9.08 -0.85
CA LEU A 190 -16.68 -9.82 -0.34
C LEU A 190 -17.98 -9.50 -1.10
N LEU A 191 -18.15 -8.26 -1.56
CA LEU A 191 -19.41 -7.77 -2.12
C LEU A 191 -19.50 -7.86 -3.65
N PHE A 192 -18.37 -7.98 -4.34
CA PHE A 192 -18.29 -7.94 -5.81
C PHE A 192 -17.61 -9.18 -6.38
N SER A 193 -17.98 -9.55 -7.61
CA SER A 193 -17.41 -10.71 -8.29
C SER A 193 -16.07 -10.35 -8.96
N PRO A 194 -15.02 -11.15 -8.75
CA PRO A 194 -13.71 -10.89 -9.33
C PRO A 194 -13.71 -11.09 -10.85
N SER A 195 -12.85 -10.34 -11.57
CA SER A 195 -12.58 -10.60 -13.00
C SER A 195 -11.57 -11.73 -13.23
N PHE A 196 -10.82 -12.14 -12.20
CA PHE A 196 -9.80 -13.17 -12.26
C PHE A 196 -9.96 -14.20 -11.13
N THR A 197 -9.44 -15.41 -11.35
CA THR A 197 -9.28 -16.36 -10.25
C THR A 197 -8.23 -15.88 -9.24
N ALA A 198 -8.01 -16.68 -8.18
CA ALA A 198 -6.91 -16.48 -7.23
C ALA A 198 -7.01 -15.21 -6.35
N THR A 199 -8.22 -14.74 -6.06
CA THR A 199 -8.50 -13.68 -5.06
C THR A 199 -7.85 -13.94 -3.70
N GLY A 200 -7.60 -15.21 -3.33
CA GLY A 200 -6.87 -15.57 -2.11
C GLY A 200 -5.50 -14.90 -1.97
N TYR A 201 -4.80 -14.58 -3.06
CA TYR A 201 -3.53 -13.85 -3.01
C TYR A 201 -3.69 -12.39 -2.59
N ILE A 202 -4.85 -11.77 -2.85
CA ILE A 202 -5.17 -10.43 -2.38
C ILE A 202 -5.44 -10.45 -0.87
N TRP A 203 -6.16 -11.47 -0.39
CA TRP A 203 -6.32 -11.70 1.05
C TRP A 203 -4.98 -11.95 1.75
N ALA A 204 -4.08 -12.72 1.13
CA ALA A 204 -2.73 -12.92 1.65
C ALA A 204 -1.95 -11.60 1.72
N LEU A 205 -2.02 -10.74 0.69
CA LEU A 205 -1.41 -9.40 0.74
C LEU A 205 -1.92 -8.58 1.92
N LEU A 206 -3.24 -8.52 2.10
CA LEU A 206 -3.86 -7.78 3.21
C LEU A 206 -3.46 -8.34 4.57
N GLY A 207 -3.42 -9.67 4.70
CA GLY A 207 -2.99 -10.36 5.91
C GLY A 207 -1.53 -10.05 6.24
N PHE A 208 -0.63 -10.13 5.26
CA PHE A 208 0.78 -9.77 5.45
C PHE A 208 0.99 -8.29 5.80
N TYR A 209 0.20 -7.39 5.20
CA TYR A 209 0.24 -5.97 5.57
C TYR A 209 -0.24 -5.74 7.01
N GLY A 210 -1.32 -6.42 7.42
CA GLY A 210 -1.79 -6.41 8.81
C GLY A 210 -0.72 -6.92 9.78
N LEU A 211 -0.09 -8.06 9.46
CA LEU A 211 1.02 -8.62 10.24
C LEU A 211 2.22 -7.67 10.29
N ALA A 212 2.54 -6.96 9.21
CA ALA A 212 3.59 -5.95 9.20
C ALA A 212 3.28 -4.81 10.20
N LYS A 213 2.04 -4.32 10.23
CA LYS A 213 1.62 -3.30 11.21
C LYS A 213 1.69 -3.82 12.65
N PHE A 214 1.34 -5.08 12.91
CA PHE A 214 1.54 -5.68 14.22
C PHE A 214 3.01 -5.81 14.61
N ALA A 215 3.87 -6.21 13.66
CA ALA A 215 5.31 -6.28 13.89
C ALA A 215 5.91 -4.90 14.22
N GLU A 216 5.46 -3.85 13.52
CA GLU A 216 5.87 -2.47 13.81
C GLU A 216 5.45 -2.01 15.22
N LEU A 217 4.25 -2.35 15.69
CA LEU A 217 3.81 -2.04 17.06
C LEU A 217 4.62 -2.79 18.13
N LEU A 218 5.20 -3.93 17.76
CA LEU A 218 5.99 -4.80 18.64
C LEU A 218 7.48 -4.68 18.34
N ASP A 219 7.97 -3.52 17.84
CA ASP A 219 9.35 -3.34 17.40
C ASP A 219 10.37 -3.82 18.45
N GLU A 220 10.28 -3.25 19.65
CA GLU A 220 11.16 -3.55 20.78
C GLU A 220 10.93 -4.97 21.36
N PRO A 221 9.69 -5.43 21.65
CA PRO A 221 9.46 -6.81 22.06
C PRO A 221 10.02 -7.87 21.10
N ILE A 222 9.84 -7.68 19.79
CA ILE A 222 10.36 -8.59 18.77
C ILE A 222 11.88 -8.53 18.73
N PHE A 223 12.48 -7.34 18.82
CA PHE A 223 13.93 -7.18 18.85
C PHE A 223 14.57 -7.94 20.02
N ARG A 224 13.96 -7.88 21.21
CA ARG A 224 14.44 -8.62 22.39
C ARG A 224 14.36 -10.14 22.21
N ALA A 225 13.36 -10.62 21.47
CA ALA A 225 13.15 -12.05 21.26
C ALA A 225 13.95 -12.63 20.08
N LEU A 226 14.15 -11.85 19.00
CA LEU A 226 14.68 -12.29 17.71
C LEU A 226 15.96 -11.56 17.29
N TYR A 227 16.68 -10.96 18.25
CA TYR A 227 17.91 -10.23 17.98
C TYR A 227 18.81 -10.98 16.96
N PRO A 228 19.27 -10.31 15.87
CA PRO A 228 19.27 -8.87 15.66
C PRO A 228 18.07 -8.29 14.88
N ILE A 229 17.01 -9.06 14.63
CA ILE A 229 15.85 -8.59 13.85
C ILE A 229 14.82 -7.92 14.76
N SER A 230 14.53 -6.64 14.50
CA SER A 230 13.47 -5.90 15.19
C SER A 230 12.12 -6.10 14.52
N GLY A 231 11.03 -5.72 15.19
CA GLY A 231 9.69 -5.79 14.61
C GLY A 231 9.54 -4.86 13.39
N HIS A 232 10.23 -3.72 13.38
CA HIS A 232 10.30 -2.81 12.24
C HIS A 232 11.05 -3.42 11.05
N ALA A 233 12.20 -4.07 11.27
CA ALA A 233 12.88 -4.80 10.20
C ALA A 233 11.99 -5.94 9.65
N LEU A 234 11.31 -6.67 10.54
CA LEU A 234 10.37 -7.73 10.17
C LEU A 234 9.17 -7.18 9.37
N LYS A 235 8.70 -5.97 9.68
CA LYS A 235 7.59 -5.32 8.96
C LYS A 235 7.91 -5.17 7.47
N HIS A 236 9.15 -4.79 7.11
CA HIS A 236 9.55 -4.60 5.72
C HIS A 236 9.46 -5.93 4.97
N VAL A 237 9.95 -7.00 5.60
CA VAL A 237 9.89 -8.36 5.04
C VAL A 237 8.44 -8.80 4.84
N LEU A 238 7.59 -8.65 5.85
CA LEU A 238 6.18 -9.04 5.78
C LEU A 238 5.43 -8.24 4.71
N ALA A 239 5.60 -6.93 4.65
CA ALA A 239 4.96 -6.09 3.64
C ALA A 239 5.47 -6.43 2.21
N ALA A 240 6.76 -6.71 2.04
CA ALA A 240 7.31 -7.18 0.77
C ALA A 240 6.75 -8.56 0.36
N LEU A 241 6.56 -9.48 1.32
CA LEU A 241 5.89 -10.76 1.09
C LEU A 241 4.42 -10.58 0.67
N GLY A 242 3.74 -9.57 1.20
CA GLY A 242 2.39 -9.19 0.75
C GLY A 242 2.38 -8.78 -0.72
N ALA A 243 3.28 -7.87 -1.13
CA ALA A 243 3.43 -7.48 -2.53
C ALA A 243 3.84 -8.67 -3.43
N TYR A 244 4.69 -9.57 -2.93
CA TYR A 244 5.07 -10.78 -3.62
C TYR A 244 3.89 -11.74 -3.82
N CYS A 245 3.01 -11.87 -2.82
CA CYS A 245 1.79 -12.65 -2.94
C CYS A 245 0.90 -12.12 -4.06
N PHE A 246 0.76 -10.80 -4.20
CA PHE A 246 0.03 -10.23 -5.34
C PHE A 246 0.70 -10.56 -6.68
N LEU A 247 2.04 -10.47 -6.77
CA LEU A 247 2.77 -10.91 -7.96
C LEU A 247 2.55 -12.40 -8.29
N LEU A 248 2.53 -13.28 -7.29
CA LEU A 248 2.20 -14.70 -7.48
C LEU A 248 0.76 -14.88 -7.97
N GLY A 249 -0.18 -14.09 -7.44
CA GLY A 249 -1.55 -14.02 -7.92
C GLY A 249 -1.59 -13.66 -9.41
N LEU A 250 -0.88 -12.62 -9.84
CA LEU A 250 -0.77 -12.25 -11.26
C LEU A 250 -0.20 -13.38 -12.13
N ARG A 251 0.73 -14.18 -11.61
CA ARG A 251 1.32 -15.31 -12.37
C ARG A 251 0.39 -16.52 -12.47
N ARG A 252 -0.51 -16.71 -11.51
CA ARG A 252 -1.32 -17.94 -11.37
C ARG A 252 -2.79 -17.76 -11.70
N ARG A 253 -3.29 -16.53 -11.75
CA ARG A 253 -4.69 -16.24 -12.04
C ARG A 253 -5.02 -16.42 -13.52
N LYS A 254 -6.29 -16.72 -13.77
CA LYS A 254 -6.88 -16.83 -15.11
C LYS A 254 -8.11 -15.92 -15.19
N PRO A 255 -8.45 -15.37 -16.37
CA PRO A 255 -9.68 -14.61 -16.56
C PRO A 255 -10.91 -15.47 -16.25
N ILE A 256 -11.84 -14.93 -15.47
CA ILE A 256 -13.15 -15.55 -15.27
C ILE A 256 -14.04 -15.08 -16.43
N HIS A 257 -14.33 -15.99 -17.35
CA HIS A 257 -15.30 -15.73 -18.39
C HIS A 257 -16.69 -15.80 -17.75
N VAL A 258 -17.29 -14.64 -17.51
CA VAL A 258 -18.70 -14.58 -17.10
C VAL A 258 -19.50 -15.02 -18.33
N LYS A 259 -20.11 -16.22 -18.27
CA LYS A 259 -21.17 -16.57 -19.21
C LYS A 259 -22.26 -15.52 -19.06
N GLU A 260 -22.52 -14.76 -20.12
CA GLU A 260 -23.71 -13.91 -20.20
C GLU A 260 -24.92 -14.79 -19.86
N ARG A 261 -25.61 -14.45 -18.77
CA ARG A 261 -26.93 -14.98 -18.44
C ARG A 261 -27.95 -13.93 -18.80
#